data_AF-A0A2E6W2I1-F1
#
_entry.id   AF-A0A2E6W2I1-F1
#
_cell.length_a   1.000
_cell.length_b   1.000
_cell.length_c   1.000
_cell.angle_alpha   90.00
_cell.angle_beta   90.00
_cell.angle_gamma   90.00
#
_symmetry.space_group_name_H-M   'P 1'
#
loop_
_entity.id
_entity.type
_entity.pdbx_description
1 polymer ?
#
loop_
_entity_poly.entity_id
_entity_poly.type
_entity_poly.pdbx_seq_one_letter_code
_entity_poly.pdbx_strand_id
1 'polypeptide(L)'
;MDTIQKLEKKYNDGLKKENNPPEFFAGDSLRVNVKVVEGTRERVQSFEGVCIARRNAGINSAFTVRKISYGEGVERVFPLYSPNIESIKVIRHGDVRRAKLYYLRDRRGKAARIAEKKAGYAAKLATGTKKSSTSPPVSEPAAPEKAKPKTAENAESE
;
A
#
# COMPACT_ATOMS: atom_id res chain seq x y z
N MET A 1 -21.93 8.51 12.92
CA MET A 1 -20.90 7.45 13.01
C MET A 1 -21.33 6.49 14.08
N ASP A 2 -21.77 5.30 13.68
CA ASP A 2 -22.13 4.21 14.59
C ASP A 2 -20.94 3.78 15.44
N THR A 3 -21.19 3.25 16.64
CA THR A 3 -20.16 2.80 17.59
C THR A 3 -19.20 1.78 16.96
N ILE A 4 -19.73 0.88 16.12
CA ILE A 4 -18.96 -0.12 15.36
C ILE A 4 -17.96 0.55 14.42
N GLN A 5 -18.39 1.55 13.66
CA GLN A 5 -17.52 2.26 12.70
C GLN A 5 -16.38 3.00 13.41
N LYS A 6 -16.64 3.53 14.62
CA LYS A 6 -15.60 4.18 15.44
C LYS A 6 -14.54 3.18 15.90
N LEU A 7 -14.95 1.99 16.32
CA LEU A 7 -14.03 0.93 16.73
C LEU A 7 -13.18 0.44 15.55
N GLU A 8 -13.80 0.14 14.41
CA GLU A 8 -13.09 -0.30 13.21
C GLU A 8 -12.04 0.73 12.76
N LYS A 9 -12.40 2.02 12.80
CA LYS A 9 -11.47 3.09 12.46
C LYS A 9 -10.28 3.15 13.43
N LYS A 10 -10.55 3.05 14.74
CA LYS A 10 -9.49 3.05 15.77
C LYS A 10 -8.48 1.92 15.54
N TYR A 11 -8.94 0.70 15.28
CA TYR A 11 -8.05 -0.44 15.03
C TYR A 11 -7.31 -0.32 13.70
N ASN A 12 -7.99 0.12 12.64
CA ASN A 12 -7.38 0.30 11.32
C ASN A 12 -6.25 1.35 11.34
N ASP A 13 -6.46 2.46 12.04
CA ASP A 13 -5.46 3.52 12.15
C ASP A 13 -4.25 3.08 13.01
N GLY A 14 -4.45 2.22 14.00
CA GLY A 14 -3.35 1.57 14.73
C GLY A 14 -2.53 0.64 13.83
N LEU A 15 -3.20 -0.28 13.13
CA LEU A 15 -2.55 -1.28 12.28
C LEU A 15 -1.80 -0.68 11.08
N LYS A 16 -2.28 0.43 10.52
CA LYS A 16 -1.58 1.16 9.47
C LYS A 16 -0.25 1.75 9.92
N LYS A 17 -0.13 2.15 11.19
CA LYS A 17 1.12 2.69 11.74
C LYS A 17 2.17 1.61 11.94
N GLU A 18 1.74 0.42 12.36
CA GLU A 18 2.65 -0.70 12.64
C GLU A 18 3.11 -1.43 11.37
N ASN A 19 2.19 -1.74 10.46
CA ASN A 19 2.43 -2.71 9.38
C ASN A 19 2.32 -2.12 7.97
N ASN A 20 2.48 -0.79 7.82
CA ASN A 20 2.24 0.00 6.60
C ASN A 20 2.45 -0.79 5.28
N PRO A 21 1.38 -1.42 4.75
CA PRO A 21 1.53 -2.33 3.63
C PRO A 21 1.81 -1.53 2.35
N PRO A 22 2.65 -2.06 1.44
CA PRO A 22 2.96 -1.36 0.20
C PRO A 22 1.69 -1.12 -0.62
N GLU A 23 1.68 -0.06 -1.41
CA GLU A 23 0.62 0.16 -2.37
C GLU A 23 0.80 -0.78 -3.58
N PHE A 24 -0.22 -1.61 -3.83
CA PHE A 24 -0.27 -2.53 -4.97
C PHE A 24 -1.70 -2.67 -5.49
N PHE A 25 -1.82 -3.11 -6.73
CA PHE A 25 -3.07 -3.23 -7.44
C PHE A 25 -3.30 -4.65 -7.98
N ALA A 26 -4.52 -4.90 -8.48
CA ALA A 26 -4.76 -6.10 -9.26
C ALA A 26 -3.88 -6.07 -10.51
N GLY A 27 -3.32 -7.23 -10.88
CA GLY A 27 -2.37 -7.39 -11.97
C GLY A 27 -0.91 -7.42 -11.51
N ASP A 28 -0.60 -6.88 -10.34
CA ASP A 28 0.75 -6.89 -9.79
C ASP A 28 1.17 -8.29 -9.33
N SER A 29 2.44 -8.63 -9.57
CA SER A 29 3.09 -9.83 -9.04
C SER A 29 3.60 -9.53 -7.63
N LEU A 30 3.11 -10.26 -6.65
CA LEU A 30 3.43 -10.10 -5.24
C LEU A 30 4.17 -11.33 -4.72
N ARG A 31 5.13 -11.09 -3.83
CA ARG A 31 5.68 -12.10 -2.93
C ARG A 31 5.20 -11.80 -1.52
N VAL A 32 4.39 -12.70 -0.98
CA VAL A 32 3.85 -12.62 0.38
C VAL A 32 4.60 -13.61 1.24
N ASN A 33 5.30 -13.14 2.27
CA ASN A 33 5.95 -13.98 3.25
C ASN A 33 4.97 -14.20 4.41
N VAL A 34 4.63 -15.45 4.64
CA VAL A 34 3.62 -15.88 5.62
C VAL A 34 4.30 -16.72 6.68
N LYS A 35 4.07 -16.37 7.94
CA LYS A 35 4.43 -17.19 9.08
C LYS A 35 3.49 -18.38 9.16
N VAL A 36 4.05 -19.58 9.10
CA VAL A 36 3.33 -20.85 9.25
C VAL A 36 3.83 -21.52 10.51
N VAL A 37 2.90 -21.83 11.42
CA VAL A 37 3.19 -22.51 12.69
C VAL A 37 2.82 -23.98 12.52
N GLU A 38 3.81 -24.86 12.59
CA GLU A 38 3.65 -26.32 12.50
C GLU A 38 4.02 -26.92 13.86
N GLY A 39 3.03 -27.06 14.74
CA GLY A 39 3.24 -27.50 16.12
C GLY A 39 4.06 -26.49 16.92
N THR A 40 5.29 -26.85 17.28
CA THR A 40 6.21 -26.00 18.05
C THR A 40 7.19 -25.18 17.20
N ARG A 41 7.22 -25.40 15.87
CA ARG A 41 8.15 -24.72 14.97
C ARG A 41 7.43 -23.67 14.15
N GLU A 42 8.03 -22.50 14.05
CA GLU A 42 7.60 -21.43 13.14
C GLU A 42 8.53 -21.39 11.93
N ARG A 43 7.97 -21.28 10.74
CA ARG A 43 8.73 -21.05 9.50
C ARG A 43 8.05 -20.00 8.64
N VAL A 44 8.86 -19.30 7.85
CA VAL A 44 8.37 -18.33 6.87
C VAL A 44 8.23 -19.04 5.53
N GLN A 45 7.01 -19.07 5.01
CA GLN A 45 6.72 -19.55 3.66
C GLN A 45 6.45 -18.38 2.73
N SER A 46 7.18 -18.30 1.62
CA SER A 46 6.91 -17.32 0.57
C SER A 46 5.85 -17.85 -0.40
N PHE A 47 4.84 -17.03 -0.66
CA PHE A 47 3.81 -17.25 -1.67
C PHE A 47 3.92 -16.17 -2.73
N GLU A 48 4.41 -16.55 -3.91
CA GLU A 48 4.61 -15.63 -5.03
C GLU A 48 3.59 -15.88 -6.14
N GLY A 49 2.87 -14.83 -6.54
CA GLY A 49 1.87 -14.94 -7.60
C GLY A 49 1.27 -13.59 -7.99
N VAL A 50 0.28 -13.63 -8.87
CA VAL A 50 -0.41 -12.43 -9.35
C VAL A 50 -1.57 -12.09 -8.42
N CYS A 51 -1.65 -10.83 -8.00
CA CYS A 51 -2.83 -10.29 -7.34
C CYS A 51 -4.00 -10.22 -8.32
N ILE A 52 -5.03 -11.05 -8.13
CA ILE A 52 -6.19 -11.10 -9.03
C ILE A 52 -7.36 -10.26 -8.53
N ALA A 53 -7.41 -9.97 -7.23
CA ALA A 53 -8.46 -9.17 -6.63
C ALA A 53 -7.96 -8.53 -5.33
N ARG A 54 -8.43 -7.32 -5.05
CA ARG A 54 -8.25 -6.62 -3.78
C ARG A 54 -9.60 -6.11 -3.31
N ARG A 55 -9.96 -6.40 -2.06
CA ARG A 55 -11.14 -5.92 -1.35
C ARG A 55 -10.69 -4.92 -0.30
N ASN A 56 -11.19 -3.70 -0.38
CA ASN A 56 -10.94 -2.66 0.61
C ASN A 56 -12.18 -2.56 1.52
N ALA A 57 -12.05 -2.99 2.77
CA ALA A 57 -13.13 -3.05 3.76
C ALA A 57 -12.61 -2.73 5.16
N GLY A 58 -11.85 -1.63 5.30
CA GLY A 58 -11.25 -1.23 6.57
C GLY A 58 -10.29 -2.30 7.10
N ILE A 59 -10.51 -2.75 8.34
CA ILE A 59 -9.73 -3.82 8.97
C ILE A 59 -9.88 -5.18 8.25
N ASN A 60 -11.04 -5.40 7.62
CA ASN A 60 -11.36 -6.62 6.86
C ASN A 60 -10.89 -6.54 5.40
N SER A 61 -9.96 -5.64 5.09
CA SER A 61 -9.36 -5.56 3.76
C SER A 61 -8.56 -6.82 3.48
N ALA A 62 -8.69 -7.36 2.27
CA ALA A 62 -8.04 -8.59 1.87
C ALA A 62 -7.67 -8.56 0.38
N PHE A 63 -6.72 -9.39 -0.02
CA PHE A 63 -6.33 -9.53 -1.41
C PHE A 63 -6.12 -11.01 -1.75
N THR A 64 -6.33 -11.35 -3.02
CA THR A 64 -6.25 -12.71 -3.52
C THR A 64 -5.07 -12.83 -4.46
N VAL A 65 -4.14 -13.73 -4.14
CA VAL A 65 -2.98 -14.03 -4.97
C VAL A 65 -3.16 -15.39 -5.63
N ARG A 66 -2.99 -15.43 -6.96
CA ARG A 66 -3.06 -16.63 -7.78
C ARG A 66 -1.67 -17.02 -8.28
N LYS A 67 -1.31 -18.29 -8.10
CA LYS A 67 -0.09 -18.90 -8.64
C LYS A 67 -0.45 -20.21 -9.32
N ILE A 68 0.29 -20.59 -10.37
CA ILE A 68 0.28 -21.97 -10.84
C ILE A 68 1.42 -22.71 -10.12
N SER A 69 1.09 -23.73 -9.34
CA SER A 69 2.06 -24.56 -8.62
C SER A 69 1.88 -26.00 -9.08
N TYR A 70 2.95 -26.64 -9.54
CA TYR A 70 2.92 -28.03 -10.03
C TYR A 70 1.83 -28.32 -11.08
N GLY A 71 1.53 -27.35 -11.94
CA GLY A 71 0.50 -27.46 -12.98
C GLY A 71 -0.92 -27.12 -12.53
N GLU A 72 -1.15 -26.95 -11.22
CA GLU A 72 -2.45 -26.61 -10.66
C GLU A 72 -2.55 -25.14 -10.24
N GLY A 73 -3.73 -24.54 -10.44
CA GLY A 73 -3.99 -23.15 -10.07
C GLY A 73 -4.31 -23.04 -8.58
N VAL A 74 -3.38 -22.48 -7.80
CA VAL A 74 -3.56 -22.24 -6.37
C VAL A 74 -3.89 -20.76 -6.14
N GLU A 75 -5.00 -20.51 -5.47
CA GLU A 75 -5.40 -19.17 -5.01
C GLU A 75 -5.36 -19.13 -3.48
N ARG A 76 -4.76 -18.07 -2.93
CA ARG A 76 -4.81 -17.79 -1.49
C ARG A 76 -5.35 -16.38 -1.26
N VAL A 77 -6.24 -16.26 -0.28
CA VAL A 77 -6.78 -14.99 0.18
C VAL A 77 -6.03 -14.59 1.45
N PHE A 78 -5.46 -13.39 1.43
CA PHE A 78 -4.68 -12.85 2.53
C PHE A 78 -5.39 -11.61 3.11
N PRO A 79 -5.71 -11.60 4.42
CA PRO A 79 -6.14 -10.37 5.09
C PRO A 79 -4.95 -9.40 5.14
N LEU A 80 -5.16 -8.15 4.74
CA LEU A 80 -4.10 -7.16 4.54
C LEU A 80 -3.32 -6.86 5.83
N TYR A 81 -3.99 -6.90 6.98
CA TYR A 81 -3.43 -6.57 8.30
C TYR A 81 -3.28 -7.81 9.19
N SER A 82 -3.17 -9.00 8.61
CA SER A 82 -3.00 -10.23 9.39
C SER A 82 -1.62 -10.27 10.05
N PRO A 83 -1.52 -10.63 11.35
CA PRO A 83 -0.23 -10.81 12.03
C PRO A 83 0.57 -11.99 11.48
N ASN A 84 -0.08 -12.90 10.76
CA ASN A 84 0.59 -14.04 10.12
C ASN A 84 1.35 -13.62 8.85
N ILE A 85 1.18 -12.39 8.36
CA ILE A 85 1.94 -11.89 7.21
C ILE A 85 3.15 -11.14 7.76
N GLU A 86 4.33 -11.63 7.43
CA GLU A 86 5.59 -11.00 7.82
C GLU A 86 5.95 -9.83 6.89
N SER A 87 5.79 -10.03 5.58
CA SER A 87 6.03 -8.97 4.60
C SER A 87 5.33 -9.21 3.27
N ILE A 88 4.97 -8.11 2.62
CA ILE A 88 4.44 -8.08 1.26
C ILE A 88 5.44 -7.32 0.40
N LYS A 89 5.95 -7.93 -0.67
CA LYS A 89 6.84 -7.29 -1.64
C LYS A 89 6.20 -7.29 -3.02
N VAL A 90 6.18 -6.14 -3.67
CA VAL A 90 5.78 -6.02 -5.07
C VAL A 90 6.99 -6.32 -5.94
N ILE A 91 6.92 -7.39 -6.73
CA ILE A 91 8.02 -7.80 -7.61
C ILE A 91 7.89 -7.11 -8.96
N ARG A 92 6.67 -7.06 -9.50
CA ARG A 92 6.41 -6.57 -10.85
C ARG A 92 5.02 -5.95 -10.92
N HIS A 93 4.90 -4.84 -11.64
CA HIS A 93 3.61 -4.22 -11.90
C HIS A 93 2.98 -4.73 -13.20
N GLY A 94 1.72 -5.15 -13.12
CA GLY A 94 0.99 -5.65 -14.28
C GLY A 94 0.19 -4.54 -14.97
N ASP A 95 0.18 -4.55 -16.30
CA ASP A 95 -0.74 -3.71 -17.06
C ASP A 95 -2.06 -4.45 -17.28
N VAL A 96 -3.08 -4.04 -16.52
CA VAL A 96 -4.42 -4.61 -16.59
C VAL A 96 -5.47 -3.52 -16.52
N ARG A 97 -6.61 -3.76 -17.18
CA ARG A 97 -7.74 -2.82 -17.22
C ARG A 97 -8.84 -3.13 -16.21
N ARG A 98 -8.94 -4.37 -15.75
CA ARG A 98 -10.00 -4.83 -14.83
C ARG A 98 -9.50 -4.83 -13.39
N ALA A 99 -10.36 -4.43 -12.44
CA ALA A 99 -10.06 -4.48 -11.01
C ALA A 99 -10.08 -5.90 -10.41
N LYS A 100 -10.79 -6.82 -11.06
CA LYS A 100 -10.86 -8.25 -10.70
C LYS A 100 -10.53 -9.10 -11.92
N LEU A 101 -9.51 -9.93 -11.81
CA LEU A 101 -8.92 -10.71 -12.91
C LEU A 101 -9.36 -12.18 -12.88
N TYR A 102 -10.63 -12.45 -12.53
CA TYR A 102 -11.15 -13.82 -12.42
C TYR A 102 -11.08 -14.59 -13.75
N TYR A 103 -11.05 -13.90 -14.88
CA TYR A 103 -10.83 -14.50 -16.19
C TYR A 103 -9.49 -15.24 -16.32
N LEU A 104 -8.52 -15.01 -15.43
CA LEU A 104 -7.24 -15.75 -15.40
C LEU A 104 -7.40 -17.17 -14.86
N ARG A 105 -8.58 -17.54 -14.35
CA ARG A 105 -8.90 -18.91 -13.94
C ARG A 105 -9.02 -19.83 -15.15
N ASP A 106 -9.62 -19.32 -16.21
CA ASP A 106 -9.91 -20.07 -17.44
C ASP A 106 -8.77 -20.00 -18.46
N ARG A 107 -7.76 -19.16 -18.21
CA ARG A 107 -6.61 -18.96 -19.10
C ARG A 107 -5.39 -19.74 -18.63
N ARG A 108 -4.64 -20.28 -19.59
CA ARG A 108 -3.39 -21.01 -19.34
C ARG A 108 -2.28 -20.57 -20.30
N GLY A 109 -1.03 -20.86 -19.92
CA GLY A 109 0.16 -20.60 -20.75
C GLY A 109 0.29 -19.12 -21.16
N LYS A 110 0.48 -18.87 -22.47
CA LYS A 110 0.67 -17.52 -23.02
C LYS A 110 -0.55 -16.62 -22.80
N ALA A 111 -1.77 -17.17 -22.82
CA ALA A 111 -3.00 -16.39 -22.66
C ALA A 111 -3.20 -15.84 -21.23
N ALA A 112 -2.54 -16.44 -20.23
CA ALA A 112 -2.57 -15.99 -18.84
C ALA A 112 -1.46 -14.97 -18.51
N ARG A 113 -0.54 -14.69 -19.44
CA ARG A 113 0.55 -13.74 -19.22
C ARG A 113 0.01 -12.30 -19.21
N ILE A 114 0.42 -11.56 -18.19
CA ILE A 114 0.10 -10.13 -18.04
C ILE A 114 1.33 -9.32 -18.47
N ALA A 115 1.12 -8.37 -19.38
CA ALA A 115 2.15 -7.44 -19.81
C ALA A 115 2.68 -6.62 -18.62
N GLU A 116 3.96 -6.30 -18.63
CA GLU A 116 4.54 -5.42 -17.63
C GLU A 116 4.18 -3.98 -17.91
N LYS A 117 3.82 -3.24 -16.86
CA LYS A 117 3.50 -1.83 -16.97
C LYS A 117 4.76 -0.97 -16.99
N LYS A 118 5.27 -0.70 -18.20
CA LYS A 118 6.52 0.06 -18.41
C LYS A 118 6.35 1.58 -18.37
N ALA A 119 5.13 2.11 -18.53
CA ALA A 119 4.89 3.54 -18.65
C ALA A 119 4.20 4.17 -17.41
N GLY A 120 4.77 5.27 -16.91
CA GLY A 120 4.08 6.27 -16.08
C GLY A 120 3.78 5.93 -14.61
N TYR A 121 4.43 4.92 -14.02
CA TYR A 121 4.12 4.52 -12.63
C TYR A 121 4.52 5.57 -11.57
N ALA A 122 5.60 6.33 -11.81
CA ALA A 122 6.00 7.44 -10.94
C ALA A 122 4.88 8.49 -10.76
N ALA A 123 4.09 8.75 -11.80
CA ALA A 123 2.97 9.69 -11.74
C ALA A 123 1.78 9.16 -10.91
N LYS A 124 1.52 7.84 -10.89
CA LYS A 124 0.39 7.26 -10.15
C LYS A 124 0.64 7.12 -8.65
N LEU A 125 1.84 6.73 -8.24
CA LEU A 125 2.29 6.79 -6.83
C LEU A 125 2.18 8.21 -6.27
N ALA A 126 2.63 9.22 -7.03
CA ALA A 126 2.54 10.63 -6.62
C ALA A 126 1.10 11.16 -6.53
N THR A 127 0.17 10.61 -7.33
CA THR A 127 -1.24 11.02 -7.31
C THR A 127 -2.00 10.41 -6.13
N GLY A 128 -1.59 9.23 -5.64
CA GLY A 128 -2.14 8.60 -4.43
C GLY A 128 -1.88 9.43 -3.16
N THR A 129 -0.71 10.05 -3.05
CA THR A 129 -0.31 10.87 -1.89
C THR A 129 -1.05 12.22 -1.80
N LYS A 130 -1.53 12.79 -2.92
CA LYS A 130 -2.20 14.11 -2.93
C LYS A 130 -3.67 14.09 -2.51
N LYS A 131 -4.34 12.93 -2.44
CA LYS A 131 -5.78 12.85 -2.13
C LYS A 131 -6.12 12.84 -0.63
N SER A 132 -5.12 12.80 0.27
CA SER A 132 -5.32 12.80 1.73
C SER A 132 -5.07 14.15 2.41
N SER A 133 -4.75 15.21 1.66
CA SER A 133 -4.56 16.56 2.21
C SER A 133 -5.46 17.57 1.47
N THR A 134 -6.72 17.68 1.90
CA THR A 134 -7.54 18.85 1.56
C THR A 134 -8.35 19.25 2.78
N SER A 135 -7.75 20.09 3.61
CA SER A 135 -8.47 21.10 4.40
C SER A 135 -7.76 22.42 4.12
N PRO A 136 -8.42 23.41 3.48
CA PRO A 136 -7.80 24.69 3.18
C PRO A 136 -7.65 25.52 4.47
N PRO A 137 -6.49 26.13 4.75
CA PRO A 137 -6.44 27.28 5.65
C PRO A 137 -6.94 28.51 4.88
N VAL A 138 -7.95 29.16 5.45
CA VAL A 138 -8.52 30.43 5.00
C VAL A 138 -7.44 31.52 5.10
N SER A 139 -7.18 32.21 3.99
CA SER A 139 -6.44 33.48 3.87
C SER A 139 -7.32 34.64 4.37
N GLU A 140 -6.83 35.58 5.19
CA GLU A 140 -6.20 36.87 4.81
C GLU A 140 -6.13 37.78 6.07
N PRO A 141 -5.47 38.97 6.08
CA PRO A 141 -4.38 39.46 5.23
C PRO A 141 -3.26 40.19 6.03
N ALA A 142 -2.22 40.60 5.30
CA ALA A 142 -1.06 41.35 5.75
C ALA A 142 -1.32 42.85 6.00
N ALA A 143 -0.48 43.48 6.84
CA ALA A 143 -0.15 44.90 6.78
C ALA A 143 1.38 45.11 6.97
N PRO A 144 2.05 45.92 6.13
CA PRO A 144 3.50 46.15 6.17
C PRO A 144 3.85 47.55 6.71
N GLU A 145 5.03 47.72 7.33
CA GLU A 145 5.85 48.94 7.15
C GLU A 145 7.23 48.84 7.84
N LYS A 146 8.28 49.17 7.07
CA LYS A 146 9.48 50.01 7.36
C LYS A 146 10.26 49.82 8.67
N ALA A 147 11.54 50.16 8.80
CA ALA A 147 12.70 50.41 7.96
C ALA A 147 13.88 50.56 8.98
N LYS A 148 15.04 50.01 8.64
CA LYS A 148 16.40 50.21 9.20
C LYS A 148 16.77 51.71 9.44
N PRO A 149 17.95 52.11 10.01
CA PRO A 149 19.13 51.35 10.53
C PRO A 149 19.92 52.03 11.71
N LYS A 150 21.12 51.46 12.01
CA LYS A 150 22.33 52.00 12.70
C LYS A 150 22.31 51.86 14.24
N THR A 151 23.35 51.35 14.89
CA THR A 151 24.78 51.69 14.79
C THR A 151 25.65 50.50 15.25
N ALA A 152 26.86 50.38 14.68
CA ALA A 152 27.93 49.53 15.18
C ALA A 152 28.92 50.39 15.98
N GLU A 153 29.33 49.95 17.16
CA GLU A 153 30.54 50.41 17.84
C GLU A 153 31.07 49.29 18.76
N ASN A 154 32.34 48.93 18.56
CA ASN A 154 33.12 48.01 19.38
C ASN A 154 33.68 48.76 20.60
N ALA A 155 33.71 48.14 21.78
CA ALA A 155 34.80 48.29 22.75
C ALA A 155 34.66 47.29 23.92
N GLU A 156 35.80 46.68 24.28
CA GLU A 156 36.20 46.19 25.63
C GLU A 156 35.48 44.95 26.19
N SER A 157 36.09 44.01 26.92
CA SER A 157 37.47 43.71 27.33
C SER A 157 37.40 42.45 28.21
N GLU A 158 38.37 41.53 28.07
CA GLU A 158 39.01 40.64 29.07
C GLU A 158 39.51 39.33 28.45
#